data_AF-A0A814SIN3-F1
#
_entry.id   AF-A0A814SIN3-F1
#
_cell.length_a   1.000
_cell.length_b   1.000
_cell.length_c   1.000
_cell.angle_alpha   90.00
_cell.angle_beta   90.00
_cell.angle_gamma   90.00
#
_symmetry.space_group_name_H-M   'P 1'
#
loop_
_entity.id
_entity.type
_entity.pdbx_description
1 polymer ?
#
loop_
_entity_poly.entity_id
_entity_poly.type
_entity_poly.pdbx_seq_one_letter_code
_entity_poly.pdbx_strand_id
1 'polypeptide(L)'
;MVIYGTDLLSSILPYVHILSSSSSTITTTYCSQCLNLSNDLKRCSKCHHISYCSISCQRKDWIYHKYECLHLHQISSEYDLTRLFLRLIIRYKKDYGIEENSHTKRCLNDLKTHDNDIYNDKQRYKTFQLINQYLKLWNLFNDIDEKILFELYCRLIINTLTIHDTIDLKSIGYVDDDDESIYDHSCRPTCHTIFNGIYLTIRIISNDSNNEWTINYIDLLDTYENRQNLLYNNYYFHCQCKRCLENNNRNELILLEKIHYEEQQMDKFINKNDYLNAYQSSKNLLNYYDNILPYYHAYVSLQHIKHLKLELLLSETISDIILQSTMKNTHERVQISMGENHPLTQGIRKLCEQYKLEMSIKQRQIN
;
A
#
# COMPACT_ATOMS: atom_id res chain seq x y z
N MET A 1 -26.67 8.54 4.38
CA MET A 1 -26.43 7.13 4.75
C MET A 1 -25.12 6.73 4.10
N VAL A 2 -24.10 6.39 4.87
CA VAL A 2 -22.79 6.02 4.31
C VAL A 2 -22.87 4.59 3.79
N ILE A 3 -22.51 4.39 2.52
CA ILE A 3 -22.56 3.09 1.84
C ILE A 3 -21.14 2.52 1.84
N TYR A 4 -20.93 1.40 2.56
CA TYR A 4 -19.66 0.68 2.58
C TYR A 4 -19.19 0.35 1.16
N GLY A 5 -17.88 0.44 0.95
CA GLY A 5 -17.27 0.16 -0.34
C GLY A 5 -17.50 1.25 -1.38
N THR A 6 -18.01 2.43 -1.01
CA THR A 6 -18.03 3.58 -1.92
C THR A 6 -16.61 4.10 -2.12
N ASP A 7 -16.26 4.43 -3.36
CA ASP A 7 -15.00 5.10 -3.70
C ASP A 7 -15.12 6.58 -3.37
N LEU A 8 -14.29 7.08 -2.45
CA LEU A 8 -14.12 8.53 -2.24
C LEU A 8 -13.23 9.14 -3.32
N LEU A 9 -12.15 8.42 -3.65
CA LEU A 9 -11.27 8.69 -4.77
C LEU A 9 -11.13 7.40 -5.57
N SER A 10 -11.33 7.48 -6.89
CA SER A 10 -11.33 6.30 -7.75
C SER A 10 -10.29 6.42 -8.84
N SER A 11 -9.37 5.45 -8.88
CA SER A 11 -8.40 5.25 -9.96
C SER A 11 -7.58 6.49 -10.32
N ILE A 12 -7.04 7.18 -9.31
CA ILE A 12 -6.18 8.34 -9.50
C ILE A 12 -4.78 7.90 -9.91
N LEU A 13 -4.23 8.59 -10.90
CA LEU A 13 -2.84 8.43 -11.28
C LEU A 13 -2.00 9.37 -10.40
N PRO A 14 -0.99 8.86 -9.69
CA PRO A 14 -0.23 9.68 -8.79
C PRO A 14 0.62 10.72 -9.49
N TYR A 15 1.01 11.75 -8.74
CA TYR A 15 1.83 12.84 -9.23
C TYR A 15 3.20 12.32 -9.68
N VAL A 16 3.87 11.60 -8.78
CA VAL A 16 5.11 10.86 -9.05
C VAL A 16 5.16 9.55 -8.26
N HIS A 17 5.86 8.54 -8.78
CA HIS A 17 6.02 7.25 -8.12
C HIS A 17 7.34 6.57 -8.48
N ILE A 18 7.76 5.62 -7.64
CA ILE A 18 8.87 4.70 -7.92
C ILE A 18 8.54 3.27 -7.48
N LEU A 19 9.18 2.30 -8.13
CA LEU A 19 9.33 0.94 -7.61
C LEU A 19 10.46 0.91 -6.56
N SER A 20 10.20 0.30 -5.40
CA SER A 20 11.16 0.18 -4.31
C SER A 20 12.33 -0.75 -4.67
N SER A 21 13.52 -0.38 -4.21
CA SER A 21 14.73 -1.21 -4.28
C SER A 21 15.00 -2.03 -3.02
N SER A 22 14.06 -2.10 -2.08
CA SER A 22 14.23 -2.78 -0.78
C SER A 22 14.53 -4.28 -0.88
N SER A 23 14.16 -4.93 -1.98
CA SER A 23 14.44 -6.34 -2.24
C SER A 23 14.71 -6.62 -3.72
N SER A 24 15.67 -7.50 -3.99
CA SER A 24 15.97 -7.99 -5.34
C SER A 24 14.75 -8.67 -5.99
N THR A 25 13.93 -9.34 -5.18
CA THR A 25 12.66 -9.94 -5.65
C THR A 25 11.73 -8.89 -6.22
N ILE A 26 11.62 -7.70 -5.59
CA ILE A 26 10.74 -6.64 -6.09
C ILE A 26 11.20 -6.16 -7.47
N THR A 27 12.49 -5.82 -7.59
CA THR A 27 13.07 -5.30 -8.84
C THR A 27 13.10 -6.29 -10.01
N THR A 28 12.97 -7.59 -9.73
CA THR A 28 12.95 -8.66 -10.74
C THR A 28 11.55 -9.20 -11.03
N THR A 29 10.52 -8.79 -10.27
CA THR A 29 9.13 -9.29 -10.43
C THR A 29 8.18 -8.20 -10.91
N TYR A 30 8.44 -6.93 -10.56
CA TYR A 30 7.55 -5.82 -10.87
C TYR A 30 8.13 -4.88 -11.94
N CYS A 31 7.27 -4.41 -12.85
CA CYS A 31 7.63 -3.39 -13.82
C CYS A 31 7.88 -2.05 -13.12
N SER A 32 9.00 -1.39 -13.40
CA SER A 32 9.34 -0.12 -12.73
C SER A 32 8.45 1.07 -13.10
N GLN A 33 7.66 0.98 -14.19
CA GLN A 33 6.73 2.03 -14.60
C GLN A 33 5.30 1.81 -14.11
N CYS A 34 4.74 0.62 -14.30
CA CYS A 34 3.33 0.36 -13.98
C CYS A 34 3.14 -0.41 -12.67
N LEU A 35 4.22 -0.88 -12.05
CA LEU A 35 4.23 -1.65 -10.81
C LEU A 35 3.39 -2.94 -10.87
N ASN A 36 3.03 -3.40 -12.07
CA ASN A 36 2.38 -4.70 -12.26
C ASN A 36 3.43 -5.82 -12.28
N LEU A 37 3.01 -6.99 -11.77
CA LEU A 37 3.74 -8.24 -11.87
C LEU A 37 3.98 -8.61 -13.34
N SER A 38 5.18 -9.11 -13.64
CA SER A 38 5.52 -9.61 -14.97
C SER A 38 6.62 -10.65 -14.88
N ASN A 39 6.43 -11.79 -15.55
CA ASN A 39 7.45 -12.83 -15.68
C ASN A 39 8.43 -12.57 -16.84
N ASP A 40 8.16 -11.58 -17.69
CA ASP A 40 9.01 -11.19 -18.83
C ASP A 40 9.42 -9.72 -18.72
N LEU A 41 10.28 -9.42 -17.75
CA LEU A 41 10.83 -8.07 -17.56
C LEU A 41 12.11 -7.85 -18.37
N LYS A 42 12.18 -6.71 -19.04
CA LYS A 42 13.32 -6.29 -19.87
C LYS A 42 14.09 -5.18 -19.18
N ARG A 43 15.35 -5.44 -18.85
CA ARG A 43 16.25 -4.45 -18.22
C ARG A 43 16.56 -3.32 -19.19
N CYS A 44 16.66 -2.11 -18.66
CA CYS A 44 17.23 -0.97 -19.39
C CYS A 44 18.64 -1.33 -19.86
N SER A 45 18.92 -1.21 -21.16
CA SER A 45 20.20 -1.60 -21.75
C SER A 45 21.37 -0.69 -21.37
N LYS A 46 21.10 0.48 -20.77
CA LYS A 46 22.13 1.43 -20.36
C LYS A 46 22.54 1.24 -18.91
N CYS A 47 21.60 1.34 -17.98
CA CYS A 47 21.91 1.25 -16.56
C CYS A 47 21.84 -0.17 -16.01
N HIS A 48 21.02 -1.04 -16.62
CA HIS A 48 20.69 -2.37 -16.09
C HIS A 48 20.05 -2.40 -14.69
N HIS A 49 19.77 -1.26 -14.04
CA HIS A 49 19.17 -1.21 -12.70
C HIS A 49 17.62 -1.27 -12.71
N ILE A 50 16.99 -0.90 -13.82
CA ILE A 50 15.54 -0.73 -13.94
C ILE A 50 14.99 -1.66 -15.01
N SER A 51 13.81 -2.23 -14.79
CA SER A 51 13.21 -3.25 -15.67
C SER A 51 11.76 -2.94 -16.02
N TYR A 52 11.34 -3.27 -17.24
CA TYR A 52 10.00 -2.95 -17.75
C TYR A 52 9.33 -4.17 -18.38
N CYS A 53 8.02 -4.29 -18.22
CA CYS A 53 7.24 -5.35 -18.88
C CYS A 53 7.03 -5.10 -20.38
N SER A 54 7.27 -3.87 -20.87
CA SER A 54 7.08 -3.52 -22.28
C SER A 54 7.88 -2.28 -22.68
N ILE A 55 8.13 -2.15 -24.00
CA ILE A 55 8.70 -0.94 -24.60
C ILE A 55 7.79 0.28 -24.33
N SER A 56 6.48 0.08 -24.27
CA SER A 56 5.53 1.14 -23.91
C SER A 56 5.78 1.68 -22.50
N CYS A 57 5.95 0.79 -21.51
CA CYS A 57 6.31 1.18 -20.14
C CYS A 57 7.67 1.90 -20.08
N GLN A 58 8.68 1.39 -20.79
CA GLN A 58 9.99 2.05 -20.86
C GLN A 58 9.89 3.47 -21.44
N ARG A 59 9.14 3.66 -22.53
CA ARG A 59 8.94 4.98 -23.15
C ARG A 59 8.21 5.95 -22.23
N LYS A 60 7.20 5.48 -21.49
CA LYS A 60 6.47 6.28 -20.51
C LYS A 60 7.38 6.74 -19.35
N ASP A 61 8.20 5.84 -18.81
CA ASP A 61 9.11 6.17 -17.70
C ASP A 61 10.30 7.03 -18.15
N TRP A 62 10.65 7.04 -19.44
CA TRP A 62 11.83 7.75 -19.94
C TRP A 62 11.83 9.26 -19.66
N ILE A 63 10.65 9.87 -19.46
CA ILE A 63 10.55 11.28 -19.04
C ILE A 63 11.30 11.54 -17.72
N TYR A 64 11.29 10.56 -16.82
CA TYR A 64 11.96 10.57 -15.53
C TYR A 64 13.30 9.84 -15.60
N HIS A 65 13.26 8.58 -16.04
CA HIS A 65 14.40 7.68 -16.01
C HIS A 65 15.61 8.21 -16.77
N LYS A 66 15.46 9.04 -17.81
CA LYS A 66 16.60 9.63 -18.53
C LYS A 66 17.54 10.45 -17.63
N TYR A 67 17.01 11.08 -16.58
CA TYR A 67 17.79 11.84 -15.58
C TYR A 67 18.35 10.94 -14.48
N GLU A 68 17.77 9.76 -14.26
CA GLU A 68 18.27 8.77 -13.30
C GLU A 68 19.36 7.88 -13.93
N CYS A 69 19.19 7.51 -15.20
CA CYS A 69 19.82 6.35 -15.84
C CYS A 69 21.35 6.30 -15.70
N LEU A 70 22.02 7.43 -15.90
CA LEU A 70 23.49 7.52 -15.83
C LEU A 70 24.02 7.62 -14.40
N HIS A 71 23.16 7.82 -13.40
CA HIS A 71 23.55 8.24 -12.07
C HIS A 71 23.19 7.23 -10.97
N LEU A 72 22.27 6.28 -11.25
CA LEU A 72 21.82 5.28 -10.27
C LEU A 72 22.97 4.53 -9.57
N HIS A 73 24.06 4.23 -10.27
CA HIS A 73 25.22 3.52 -9.70
C HIS A 73 26.04 4.36 -8.70
N GLN A 74 25.82 5.67 -8.66
CA GLN A 74 26.56 6.61 -7.81
C GLN A 74 25.85 6.87 -6.48
N ILE A 75 24.62 6.40 -6.32
CA ILE A 75 23.83 6.59 -5.11
C ILE A 75 24.25 5.53 -4.09
N SER A 76 24.93 5.96 -3.03
CA SER A 76 25.43 5.04 -1.99
C SER A 76 24.43 4.78 -0.86
N SER A 77 23.49 5.69 -0.63
CA SER A 77 22.43 5.58 0.36
C SER A 77 21.23 6.41 -0.08
N GLU A 78 20.05 6.16 0.53
CA GLU A 78 18.81 6.87 0.22
C GLU A 78 18.39 6.72 -1.25
N TYR A 79 18.59 5.51 -1.81
CA TYR A 79 18.38 5.22 -3.24
C TYR A 79 16.97 5.54 -3.71
N ASP A 80 15.96 5.00 -3.01
CA ASP A 80 14.56 5.20 -3.35
C ASP A 80 14.15 6.66 -3.15
N LEU A 81 14.50 7.28 -2.01
CA LEU A 81 14.18 8.68 -1.74
C LEU A 81 14.81 9.64 -2.75
N THR A 82 16.08 9.42 -3.12
CA THR A 82 16.78 10.21 -4.15
C THR A 82 16.05 10.12 -5.49
N ARG A 83 15.64 8.91 -5.90
CA ARG A 83 14.90 8.72 -7.16
C ARG A 83 13.53 9.38 -7.12
N LEU A 84 12.77 9.21 -6.05
CA LEU A 84 11.46 9.82 -5.91
C LEU A 84 11.57 11.36 -5.93
N PHE A 85 12.56 11.92 -5.24
CA PHE A 85 12.81 13.36 -5.23
C PHE A 85 13.23 13.92 -6.60
N LEU A 86 14.07 13.21 -7.36
CA LEU A 86 14.38 13.56 -8.74
C LEU A 86 13.11 13.65 -9.59
N ARG A 87 12.21 12.66 -9.47
CA ARG A 87 10.94 12.65 -10.21
C ARG A 87 10.07 13.83 -9.83
N LEU A 88 9.98 14.14 -8.53
CA LEU A 88 9.23 15.29 -8.03
C LEU A 88 9.74 16.60 -8.63
N ILE A 89 11.06 16.84 -8.63
CA ILE A 89 11.65 18.05 -9.22
C ILE A 89 11.34 18.14 -10.72
N ILE A 90 11.48 17.04 -11.47
CA ILE A 90 11.19 17.01 -12.91
C ILE A 90 9.72 17.38 -13.17
N ARG A 91 8.81 16.84 -12.36
CA ARG A 91 7.38 17.10 -12.46
C ARG A 91 7.06 18.56 -12.09
N TYR A 92 7.61 19.05 -10.98
CA TYR A 92 7.51 20.45 -10.56
C TYR A 92 7.94 21.42 -11.66
N LYS A 93 9.13 21.22 -12.27
CA LYS A 93 9.60 22.08 -13.37
C LYS A 93 8.70 22.08 -14.59
N LYS A 94 8.06 20.94 -14.88
CA LYS A 94 7.13 20.82 -16.00
C LYS A 94 5.85 21.62 -15.72
N ASP A 95 5.37 21.56 -14.49
CA ASP A 95 4.09 22.18 -14.10
C ASP A 95 4.25 23.69 -13.82
N TYR A 96 5.41 24.15 -13.34
CA TYR A 96 5.73 25.57 -13.07
C TYR A 96 5.75 26.46 -14.34
N GLY A 97 5.66 25.87 -15.54
CA GLY A 97 5.55 26.59 -16.82
C GLY A 97 4.15 26.57 -17.45
N ILE A 98 3.15 26.01 -16.76
CA ILE A 98 1.78 25.87 -17.26
C ILE A 98 0.87 26.76 -16.41
N GLU A 99 0.32 27.83 -16.98
CA GLU A 99 -0.82 28.55 -16.39
C GLU A 99 -2.03 27.61 -16.39
N GLU A 100 -2.39 27.02 -15.24
CA GLU A 100 -3.60 26.21 -15.15
C GLU A 100 -4.85 27.08 -14.96
N ASN A 101 -5.66 27.16 -16.02
CA ASN A 101 -7.08 27.50 -15.98
C ASN A 101 -7.90 26.34 -15.38
N SER A 102 -7.62 25.94 -14.15
CA SER A 102 -8.35 24.87 -13.45
C SER A 102 -8.67 25.31 -12.03
N HIS A 103 -9.85 25.88 -11.84
CA HIS A 103 -10.30 26.45 -10.56
C HIS A 103 -10.66 25.42 -9.48
N THR A 104 -10.29 24.13 -9.60
CA THR A 104 -10.74 23.09 -8.64
C THR A 104 -9.79 21.90 -8.39
N LYS A 105 -8.49 21.96 -8.72
CA LYS A 105 -7.55 20.88 -8.33
C LYS A 105 -6.52 21.38 -7.34
N ARG A 106 -6.34 20.64 -6.24
CA ARG A 106 -5.26 20.86 -5.28
C ARG A 106 -3.93 20.76 -6.02
N CYS A 107 -2.96 21.56 -5.59
CA CYS A 107 -1.64 21.58 -6.19
C CYS A 107 -0.56 21.29 -5.15
N LEU A 108 0.64 20.98 -5.62
CA LEU A 108 1.81 20.71 -4.78
C LEU A 108 2.03 21.76 -3.66
N ASN A 109 1.65 23.02 -3.89
CA ASN A 109 1.79 24.08 -2.89
C ASN A 109 0.87 23.92 -1.68
N ASP A 110 -0.22 23.15 -1.79
CA ASP A 110 -1.20 22.89 -0.73
C ASP A 110 -0.77 21.72 0.19
N LEU A 111 0.37 21.08 -0.08
CA LEU A 111 0.93 20.02 0.74
C LEU A 111 1.59 20.57 2.02
N LYS A 112 1.45 19.82 3.12
CA LYS A 112 2.13 20.15 4.38
C LYS A 112 3.64 19.92 4.24
N THR A 113 4.44 20.86 4.73
CA THR A 113 5.90 20.79 4.64
C THR A 113 6.55 20.33 5.94
N HIS A 114 6.08 20.78 7.11
CA HIS A 114 6.82 20.61 8.38
C HIS A 114 8.30 21.04 8.25
N ASP A 115 8.57 22.08 7.46
CA ASP A 115 9.92 22.55 7.13
C ASP A 115 10.76 22.91 8.36
N ASN A 116 10.15 23.59 9.35
CA ASN A 116 10.82 23.91 10.61
C ASN A 116 11.17 22.64 11.42
N ASP A 117 10.28 21.65 11.47
CA ASP A 117 10.55 20.40 12.20
C ASP A 117 11.67 19.61 11.52
N ILE A 118 11.63 19.51 10.18
CA ILE A 118 12.62 18.80 9.36
C ILE A 118 13.98 19.50 9.41
N TYR A 119 14.02 20.83 9.40
CA TYR A 119 15.25 21.58 9.51
C TYR A 119 15.94 21.32 10.86
N ASN A 120 15.16 21.19 11.94
CA ASN A 120 15.67 20.90 13.27
C ASN A 120 15.97 19.39 13.48
N ASP A 121 15.40 18.51 12.66
CA ASP A 121 15.76 17.09 12.59
C ASP A 121 17.10 16.90 11.87
N LYS A 122 18.15 16.69 12.68
CA LYS A 122 19.53 16.52 12.19
C LYS A 122 19.67 15.39 11.17
N GLN A 123 18.91 14.30 11.30
CA GLN A 123 19.03 13.16 10.40
C GLN A 123 18.38 13.49 9.06
N ARG A 124 17.14 13.99 9.08
CA ARG A 124 16.41 14.32 7.85
C ARG A 124 17.03 15.48 7.09
N TYR A 125 17.52 16.51 7.78
CA TYR A 125 18.23 17.61 7.13
C TYR A 125 19.55 17.15 6.50
N LYS A 126 20.30 16.25 7.16
CA LYS A 126 21.51 15.65 6.58
C LYS A 126 21.19 14.80 5.35
N THR A 127 20.08 14.06 5.35
CA THR A 127 19.61 13.33 4.17
C THR A 127 19.31 14.27 3.01
N PHE A 128 18.62 15.39 3.24
CA PHE A 128 18.44 16.42 2.21
C PHE A 128 19.77 16.93 1.66
N GLN A 129 20.72 17.27 2.53
CA GLN A 129 22.04 17.75 2.11
C GLN A 129 22.79 16.73 1.25
N LEU A 130 22.71 15.44 1.59
CA LEU A 130 23.31 14.38 0.79
C LEU A 130 22.66 14.29 -0.60
N ILE A 131 21.33 14.30 -0.67
CA ILE A 131 20.61 14.26 -1.95
C ILE A 131 20.95 15.48 -2.79
N ASN A 132 20.99 16.68 -2.20
CA ASN A 132 21.39 17.91 -2.87
C ASN A 132 22.84 17.85 -3.39
N GLN A 133 23.76 17.19 -2.67
CA GLN A 133 25.11 16.94 -3.15
C GLN A 133 25.13 16.06 -4.40
N TYR A 134 24.30 15.02 -4.46
CA TYR A 134 24.15 14.21 -5.68
C TYR A 134 23.66 15.06 -6.86
N LEU A 135 22.64 15.91 -6.66
CA LEU A 135 22.14 16.80 -7.72
C LEU A 135 23.24 17.72 -8.29
N LYS A 136 24.02 18.35 -7.40
CA LYS A 136 25.16 19.21 -7.76
C LYS A 136 26.25 18.44 -8.50
N LEU A 137 26.61 17.24 -8.03
CA LEU A 137 27.60 16.38 -8.67
C LEU A 137 27.18 15.96 -10.09
N TRP A 138 25.89 15.70 -10.29
CA TRP A 138 25.34 15.32 -11.59
C TRP A 138 25.02 16.52 -12.49
N ASN A 139 25.26 17.74 -12.00
CA ASN A 139 24.98 18.98 -12.70
C ASN A 139 23.49 19.08 -13.12
N LEU A 140 22.59 18.62 -12.24
CA LEU A 140 21.14 18.61 -12.47
C LEU A 140 20.47 19.71 -11.62
N PHE A 141 19.53 20.41 -12.24
CA PHE A 141 18.65 21.38 -11.57
C PHE A 141 19.36 22.54 -10.85
N ASN A 142 20.56 22.90 -11.30
CA ASN A 142 21.32 24.05 -10.77
C ASN A 142 20.60 25.40 -10.93
N ASP A 143 19.55 25.45 -11.75
CA ASP A 143 18.72 26.62 -11.97
C ASP A 143 17.62 26.80 -10.91
N ILE A 144 17.45 25.84 -9.99
CA ILE A 144 16.48 25.91 -8.88
C ILE A 144 17.20 26.31 -7.58
N ASP A 145 16.62 27.27 -6.86
CA ASP A 145 17.12 27.67 -5.54
C ASP A 145 17.08 26.50 -4.54
N GLU A 146 18.14 26.34 -3.75
CA GLU A 146 18.24 25.32 -2.71
C GLU A 146 17.09 25.40 -1.69
N LYS A 147 16.56 26.60 -1.42
CA LYS A 147 15.37 26.77 -0.57
C LYS A 147 14.14 26.10 -1.16
N ILE A 148 13.93 26.22 -2.48
CA ILE A 148 12.80 25.56 -3.18
C ILE A 148 13.01 24.05 -3.16
N LEU A 149 14.24 23.57 -3.40
CA LEU A 149 14.56 22.14 -3.30
C LEU A 149 14.28 21.61 -1.88
N PHE A 150 14.65 22.34 -0.84
CA PHE A 150 14.36 21.95 0.53
C PHE A 150 12.85 21.88 0.79
N GLU A 151 12.09 22.87 0.32
CA GLU A 151 10.64 22.89 0.47
C GLU A 151 9.96 21.71 -0.24
N LEU A 152 10.41 21.37 -1.46
CA LEU A 152 9.97 20.17 -2.19
C LEU A 152 10.31 18.87 -1.46
N TYR A 153 11.51 18.79 -0.87
CA TYR A 153 11.93 17.64 -0.08
C TYR A 153 11.04 17.47 1.15
N CYS A 154 10.73 18.57 1.83
CA CYS A 154 9.84 18.59 2.98
C CYS A 154 8.42 18.10 2.62
N ARG A 155 7.86 18.57 1.52
CA ARG A 155 6.58 18.06 1.00
C ARG A 155 6.65 16.56 0.75
N LEU A 156 7.70 16.11 0.04
CA LEU A 156 7.84 14.71 -0.32
C LEU A 156 7.81 13.81 0.93
N ILE A 157 8.65 14.07 1.93
CA ILE A 157 8.79 13.14 3.05
C ILE A 157 7.58 13.12 3.99
N ILE A 158 6.77 14.17 4.00
CA ILE A 158 5.55 14.26 4.82
C ILE A 158 4.35 13.62 4.14
N ASN A 159 4.28 13.67 2.81
CA ASN A 159 3.07 13.29 2.06
C ASN A 159 3.27 12.00 1.23
N THR A 160 4.46 11.37 1.30
CA THR A 160 4.70 10.11 0.59
C THR A 160 3.90 8.96 1.21
N LEU A 161 3.18 8.22 0.35
CA LEU A 161 2.54 6.95 0.70
C LEU A 161 3.37 5.77 0.20
N THR A 162 3.13 4.63 0.83
CA THR A 162 3.67 3.34 0.39
C THR A 162 2.68 2.66 -0.55
N ILE A 163 3.12 2.31 -1.76
CA ILE A 163 2.36 1.51 -2.71
C ILE A 163 2.43 0.05 -2.29
N HIS A 164 1.27 -0.60 -2.21
CA HIS A 164 1.14 -2.02 -1.93
C HIS A 164 0.81 -2.81 -3.19
N ASP A 165 1.27 -4.06 -3.29
CA ASP A 165 0.91 -4.93 -4.41
C ASP A 165 -0.57 -5.36 -4.37
N THR A 166 -1.13 -5.70 -5.52
CA THR A 166 -2.56 -6.04 -5.69
C THR A 166 -2.99 -7.38 -5.10
N ILE A 167 -2.07 -8.25 -4.69
CA ILE A 167 -2.35 -9.65 -4.34
C ILE A 167 -2.13 -9.91 -2.85
N ASP A 168 -0.97 -9.55 -2.33
CA ASP A 168 -0.54 -9.81 -0.96
C ASP A 168 -0.45 -8.53 -0.12
N LEU A 169 -0.73 -7.36 -0.71
CA LEU A 169 -0.58 -6.05 -0.09
C LEU A 169 0.84 -5.78 0.44
N LYS A 170 1.88 -6.35 -0.17
CA LYS A 170 3.27 -6.06 0.21
C LYS A 170 3.68 -4.70 -0.32
N SER A 171 4.44 -3.96 0.48
CA SER A 171 5.03 -2.68 0.05
C SER A 171 6.00 -2.90 -1.11
N ILE A 172 5.72 -2.28 -2.25
CA ILE A 172 6.49 -2.43 -3.50
C ILE A 172 6.96 -1.11 -4.09
N GLY A 173 6.48 0.03 -3.60
CA GLY A 173 6.83 1.33 -4.14
C GLY A 173 6.45 2.49 -3.25
N TYR A 174 6.72 3.69 -3.73
CA TYR A 174 6.44 4.94 -3.04
C TYR A 174 5.78 5.91 -4.01
N VAL A 175 4.93 6.77 -3.46
CA VAL A 175 4.12 7.68 -4.24
C VAL A 175 3.88 8.99 -3.52
N ASP A 176 3.87 10.08 -4.28
CA ASP A 176 3.44 11.40 -3.82
C ASP A 176 2.15 11.74 -4.59
N ASP A 177 1.07 12.03 -3.86
CA ASP A 177 -0.27 12.25 -4.40
C ASP A 177 -0.96 13.42 -3.67
N ASP A 178 -1.25 14.48 -4.41
CA ASP A 178 -1.83 15.71 -3.87
C ASP A 178 -3.28 15.51 -3.40
N ASP A 179 -4.05 14.68 -4.09
CA ASP A 179 -5.48 14.49 -3.85
C ASP A 179 -5.74 13.66 -2.58
N GLU A 180 -4.88 12.68 -2.28
CA GLU A 180 -5.00 11.85 -1.07
C GLU A 180 -4.52 12.53 0.20
N SER A 181 -3.53 13.41 0.12
CA SER A 181 -2.90 14.08 1.27
C SER A 181 -3.85 15.00 2.08
N ILE A 182 -5.15 14.95 1.80
CA ILE A 182 -6.23 15.62 2.53
C ILE A 182 -6.75 14.77 3.69
N TYR A 183 -6.60 13.45 3.62
CA TYR A 183 -7.17 12.54 4.60
C TYR A 183 -6.19 12.33 5.75
N ASP A 184 -6.56 12.83 6.94
CA ASP A 184 -5.74 12.65 8.13
C ASP A 184 -5.69 11.19 8.61
N HIS A 185 -4.70 10.92 9.46
CA HIS A 185 -4.49 9.61 10.05
C HIS A 185 -5.51 9.26 11.14
N SER A 186 -5.93 7.99 11.17
CA SER A 186 -6.50 7.35 12.36
C SER A 186 -5.96 5.92 12.51
N CYS A 187 -5.67 5.49 13.75
CA CYS A 187 -5.36 4.07 14.02
C CYS A 187 -6.60 3.16 13.96
N ARG A 188 -7.79 3.74 13.75
CA ARG A 188 -9.05 3.08 13.42
C ARG A 188 -9.67 3.81 12.23
N PRO A 189 -9.10 3.63 11.03
CA PRO A 189 -9.46 4.45 9.88
C PRO A 189 -10.87 4.11 9.38
N THR A 190 -11.53 5.12 8.79
CA THR A 190 -12.83 4.95 8.13
C THR A 190 -12.71 4.59 6.66
N CYS A 191 -11.53 4.82 6.08
CA CYS A 191 -11.20 4.55 4.69
C CYS A 191 -9.94 3.70 4.58
N HIS A 192 -9.74 3.08 3.41
CA HIS A 192 -8.55 2.31 3.10
C HIS A 192 -8.04 2.60 1.69
N THR A 193 -6.73 2.66 1.54
CA THR A 193 -6.01 2.93 0.29
C THR A 193 -5.67 1.64 -0.43
N ILE A 194 -5.95 1.58 -1.72
CA ILE A 194 -5.72 0.39 -2.56
C ILE A 194 -5.04 0.80 -3.84
N PHE A 195 -4.09 -0.03 -4.25
CA PHE A 195 -3.33 0.18 -5.45
C PHE A 195 -3.62 -0.92 -6.47
N ASN A 196 -3.90 -0.51 -7.72
CA ASN A 196 -3.87 -1.39 -8.88
C ASN A 196 -2.73 -0.96 -9.80
N GLY A 197 -1.58 -1.61 -9.66
CA GLY A 197 -0.33 -1.10 -10.19
C GLY A 197 -0.01 0.24 -9.52
N ILE A 198 -0.05 1.32 -10.29
CA ILE A 198 0.18 2.69 -9.79
C ILE A 198 -1.10 3.47 -9.48
N TYR A 199 -2.28 2.93 -9.80
CA TYR A 199 -3.53 3.66 -9.62
C TYR A 199 -4.03 3.53 -8.18
N LEU A 200 -4.25 4.66 -7.52
CA LEU A 200 -4.76 4.75 -6.15
C LEU A 200 -6.29 4.81 -6.14
N THR A 201 -6.91 4.08 -5.22
CA THR A 201 -8.34 4.15 -4.89
C THR A 201 -8.49 4.22 -3.38
N ILE A 202 -9.38 5.09 -2.89
CA ILE A 202 -9.72 5.22 -1.47
C ILE A 202 -11.16 4.80 -1.29
N ARG A 203 -11.38 3.78 -0.46
CA ARG A 203 -12.71 3.17 -0.26
C ARG A 203 -13.16 3.30 1.18
N ILE A 204 -14.45 3.55 1.39
CA ILE A 204 -15.06 3.60 2.72
C ILE A 204 -15.20 2.18 3.28
N ILE A 205 -14.60 1.93 4.44
CA ILE A 205 -14.61 0.62 5.12
C ILE A 205 -15.24 0.65 6.51
N SER A 206 -15.49 1.84 7.06
CA SER A 206 -16.17 2.02 8.35
C SER A 206 -17.15 3.19 8.30
N ASN A 207 -18.30 3.04 8.95
CA ASN A 207 -19.27 4.11 9.15
C ASN A 207 -19.09 4.65 10.57
N ASP A 208 -18.08 5.49 10.78
CA ASP A 208 -18.01 6.26 12.01
C ASP A 208 -18.93 7.49 11.88
N SER A 209 -19.72 7.78 12.93
CA SER A 209 -20.85 8.73 12.87
C SER A 209 -20.43 10.18 12.68
N ASN A 210 -19.14 10.48 12.82
CA ASN A 210 -18.61 11.84 12.83
C ASN A 210 -18.27 12.38 11.43
N ASN A 211 -18.49 11.61 10.35
CA ASN A 211 -18.24 12.00 8.95
C ASN A 211 -16.80 12.41 8.62
N GLU A 212 -15.81 12.09 9.46
CA GLU A 212 -14.40 12.30 9.14
C GLU A 212 -13.82 11.08 8.41
N TRP A 213 -13.40 11.31 7.17
CA TRP A 213 -12.71 10.32 6.34
C TRP A 213 -11.24 10.29 6.73
N THR A 214 -10.80 9.17 7.29
CA THR A 214 -9.43 8.97 7.77
C THR A 214 -8.84 7.70 7.20
N ILE A 215 -7.53 7.70 7.04
CA ILE A 215 -6.73 6.58 6.53
C ILE A 215 -5.64 6.20 7.54
N ASN A 216 -4.91 5.12 7.28
CA ASN A 216 -3.74 4.75 8.07
C ASN A 216 -2.45 5.13 7.33
N TYR A 217 -1.58 5.89 7.99
CA TYR A 217 -0.26 6.26 7.45
C TYR A 217 0.81 5.21 7.76
N ILE A 218 0.53 4.37 8.75
CA ILE A 218 1.44 3.36 9.30
C ILE A 218 0.74 2.00 9.34
N ASP A 219 1.52 0.95 9.58
CA ASP A 219 0.98 -0.36 9.93
C ASP A 219 0.19 -0.26 11.24
N LEU A 220 -0.98 -0.89 11.24
CA LEU A 220 -1.90 -0.91 12.36
C LEU A 220 -1.68 -2.13 13.27
N LEU A 221 -0.90 -3.13 12.85
CA LEU A 221 -0.55 -4.33 13.61
C LEU A 221 0.70 -4.14 14.48
N ASP A 222 0.79 -2.99 15.14
CA ASP A 222 1.87 -2.65 16.05
C ASP A 222 1.32 -2.08 17.36
N THR A 223 2.15 -2.07 18.41
CA THR A 223 1.81 -1.55 19.73
C THR A 223 1.50 -0.05 19.68
N TYR A 224 0.69 0.44 20.62
CA TYR A 224 0.42 1.87 20.73
C TYR A 224 1.69 2.73 20.80
N GLU A 225 2.67 2.31 21.60
CA GLU A 225 3.93 3.04 21.77
C GLU A 225 4.67 3.16 20.43
N ASN A 226 4.81 2.05 19.71
CA ASN A 226 5.45 2.06 18.39
C ASN A 226 4.65 2.87 17.37
N ARG A 227 3.32 2.76 17.34
CA ARG A 227 2.47 3.56 16.45
C ARG A 227 2.65 5.06 16.71
N GLN A 228 2.64 5.50 17.97
CA GLN A 228 2.87 6.90 18.32
C GLN A 228 4.28 7.36 17.94
N ASN A 229 5.29 6.52 18.19
CA ASN A 229 6.68 6.83 17.82
C ASN A 229 6.84 6.95 16.30
N LEU A 230 6.26 6.03 15.52
CA LEU A 230 6.28 6.08 14.06
C LEU A 230 5.61 7.35 13.55
N LEU A 231 4.43 7.69 14.07
CA LEU A 231 3.71 8.90 13.66
C LEU A 231 4.47 10.18 14.01
N TYR A 232 5.05 10.26 15.21
CA TYR A 232 5.83 11.41 15.63
C TYR A 232 7.12 11.55 14.81
N ASN A 233 7.88 10.47 14.64
CA ASN A 233 9.14 10.49 13.91
C ASN A 233 8.94 10.72 12.41
N ASN A 234 7.80 10.31 11.85
CA ASN A 234 7.54 10.43 10.42
C ASN A 234 6.80 11.70 10.02
N TYR A 235 5.87 12.15 10.87
CA TYR A 235 4.87 13.19 10.56
C TYR A 235 4.74 14.27 11.65
N TYR A 236 5.53 14.22 12.72
CA TYR A 236 5.58 15.23 13.79
C TYR A 236 4.27 15.47 14.55
N PHE A 237 3.42 14.45 14.70
CA PHE A 237 2.21 14.56 15.52
C PHE A 237 1.98 13.30 16.39
N HIS A 238 1.18 13.47 17.43
CA HIS A 238 0.67 12.37 18.26
C HIS A 238 -0.79 12.09 17.92
N CYS A 239 -1.12 10.82 17.69
CA CYS A 239 -2.47 10.42 17.32
C CYS A 239 -3.40 10.42 18.53
N GLN A 240 -4.57 11.05 18.37
CA GLN A 240 -5.62 11.15 19.40
C GLN A 240 -6.91 10.42 18.98
N CYS A 241 -6.83 9.46 18.06
CA CYS A 241 -8.00 8.71 17.62
C CYS A 241 -8.58 7.84 18.75
N LYS A 242 -9.82 7.36 18.57
CA LYS A 242 -10.52 6.51 19.54
C LYS A 242 -9.68 5.31 20.02
N ARG A 243 -9.02 4.59 19.11
CA ARG A 243 -8.15 3.45 19.47
C ARG A 243 -6.96 3.86 20.35
N CYS A 244 -6.39 5.04 20.12
CA CYS A 244 -5.29 5.57 20.93
C CYS A 244 -5.76 6.07 22.29
N LEU A 245 -6.95 6.67 22.38
CA LEU A 245 -7.53 7.18 23.62
C LEU A 245 -8.08 6.08 24.53
N GLU A 246 -8.68 5.03 23.96
CA GLU A 246 -9.28 3.91 24.69
C GLU A 246 -8.27 2.78 25.00
N ASN A 247 -7.00 3.00 24.72
CA ASN A 247 -6.01 1.95 24.69
C ASN A 247 -5.80 1.29 26.08
N ASN A 248 -6.01 -0.02 26.13
CA ASN A 248 -5.59 -0.88 27.24
C ASN A 248 -4.34 -1.67 26.82
N ASN A 249 -3.17 -1.05 27.02
CA ASN A 249 -1.84 -1.51 26.55
C ASN A 249 -1.60 -3.01 26.72
N ARG A 250 -2.04 -3.62 27.83
CA ARG A 250 -1.76 -5.02 28.13
C ARG A 250 -2.58 -6.00 27.27
N ASN A 251 -3.84 -5.69 27.02
CA ASN A 251 -4.71 -6.58 26.24
C ASN A 251 -4.38 -6.51 24.75
N GLU A 252 -4.08 -5.31 24.23
CA GLU A 252 -3.70 -5.13 22.82
C GLU A 252 -2.37 -5.85 22.51
N LEU A 253 -1.36 -5.73 23.39
CA LEU A 253 -0.08 -6.42 23.23
C LEU A 253 -0.24 -7.95 23.14
N ILE A 254 -0.99 -8.55 24.07
CA ILE A 254 -1.25 -9.99 24.07
C ILE A 254 -1.92 -10.42 22.76
N LEU A 255 -2.81 -9.58 22.23
CA LEU A 255 -3.51 -9.88 20.99
C LEU A 255 -2.59 -9.81 19.77
N LEU A 256 -1.71 -8.80 19.70
CA LEU A 256 -0.69 -8.68 18.66
C LEU A 256 0.29 -9.86 18.68
N GLU A 257 0.74 -10.29 19.86
CA GLU A 257 1.60 -11.47 20.02
C GLU A 257 0.91 -12.75 19.52
N LYS A 258 -0.38 -12.91 19.84
CA LYS A 258 -1.19 -14.05 19.34
C LYS A 258 -1.36 -14.02 17.83
N ILE A 259 -1.61 -12.84 17.26
CA ILE A 259 -1.70 -12.66 15.80
C ILE A 259 -0.37 -13.11 15.17
N HIS A 260 0.75 -12.55 15.63
CA HIS A 260 2.06 -12.89 15.08
C HIS A 260 2.38 -14.39 15.18
N TYR A 261 2.08 -15.00 16.33
CA TYR A 261 2.29 -16.43 16.55
C TYR A 261 1.47 -17.29 15.59
N GLU A 262 0.18 -17.00 15.44
CA GLU A 262 -0.71 -17.79 14.59
C GLU A 262 -0.40 -17.61 13.10
N GLU A 263 0.05 -16.42 12.67
CA GLU A 263 0.52 -16.22 11.28
C GLU A 263 1.74 -17.10 10.99
N GLN A 264 2.72 -17.11 11.90
CA GLN A 264 3.91 -17.97 11.74
C GLN A 264 3.56 -19.45 11.77
N GLN A 265 2.66 -19.88 12.65
CA GLN A 265 2.23 -21.28 12.69
C GLN A 265 1.47 -21.66 11.42
N MET A 266 0.55 -20.81 10.95
CA MET A 266 -0.21 -21.05 9.73
C MET A 266 0.73 -21.22 8.52
N ASP A 267 1.67 -20.30 8.32
CA ASP A 267 2.63 -20.39 7.20
C ASP A 267 3.52 -21.65 7.32
N LYS A 268 3.98 -21.97 8.54
CA LYS A 268 4.75 -23.19 8.81
C LYS A 268 3.96 -24.46 8.49
N PHE A 269 2.67 -24.52 8.82
CA PHE A 269 1.81 -25.66 8.54
C PHE A 269 1.50 -25.77 7.04
N ILE A 270 1.22 -24.65 6.36
CA ILE A 270 1.05 -24.60 4.90
C ILE A 270 2.29 -25.16 4.19
N ASN A 271 3.48 -24.73 4.59
CA ASN A 271 4.75 -25.22 4.01
C ASN A 271 4.99 -26.72 4.24
N LYS A 272 4.35 -27.32 5.25
CA LYS A 272 4.40 -28.75 5.53
C LYS A 272 3.22 -29.53 4.94
N ASN A 273 2.33 -28.87 4.21
CA ASN A 273 1.05 -29.42 3.74
C ASN A 273 0.14 -29.95 4.87
N ASP A 274 0.28 -29.40 6.09
CA ASP A 274 -0.57 -29.72 7.24
C ASP A 274 -1.75 -28.75 7.28
N TYR A 275 -2.68 -28.92 6.33
CA TYR A 275 -3.77 -27.96 6.13
C TYR A 275 -4.77 -27.92 7.28
N LEU A 276 -4.92 -29.00 8.05
CA LEU A 276 -5.82 -29.03 9.20
C LEU A 276 -5.34 -28.09 10.31
N ASN A 277 -4.04 -28.14 10.65
CA ASN A 277 -3.49 -27.24 11.66
C ASN A 277 -3.37 -25.81 11.13
N ALA A 278 -3.04 -25.62 9.85
CA ALA A 278 -3.10 -24.30 9.22
C ALA A 278 -4.51 -23.69 9.29
N TYR A 279 -5.56 -24.49 9.06
CA TYR A 279 -6.95 -24.08 9.19
C TYR A 279 -7.28 -23.64 10.62
N GLN A 280 -6.86 -24.38 11.64
CA GLN A 280 -7.08 -23.97 13.04
C GLN A 280 -6.41 -22.64 13.36
N SER A 281 -5.14 -22.45 12.95
CA SER A 281 -4.46 -21.16 13.11
C SER A 281 -5.18 -20.03 12.37
N SER A 282 -5.65 -20.27 11.14
CA SER A 282 -6.41 -19.28 10.38
C SER A 282 -7.72 -18.87 11.08
N LYS A 283 -8.41 -19.81 11.73
CA LYS A 283 -9.63 -19.54 12.48
C LYS A 283 -9.35 -18.69 13.73
N ASN A 284 -8.26 -18.97 14.43
CA ASN A 284 -7.82 -18.16 15.57
C ASN A 284 -7.47 -16.74 15.14
N LEU A 285 -6.75 -16.59 14.02
CA LEU A 285 -6.38 -15.28 13.45
C LEU A 285 -7.60 -14.40 13.17
N LEU A 286 -8.63 -14.92 12.51
CA LEU A 286 -9.82 -14.15 12.19
C LEU A 286 -10.48 -13.56 13.46
N ASN A 287 -10.53 -14.32 14.55
CA ASN A 287 -11.07 -13.84 15.83
C ASN A 287 -10.22 -12.71 16.44
N TYR A 288 -8.91 -12.74 16.21
CA TYR A 288 -8.01 -11.73 16.77
C TYR A 288 -8.04 -10.43 15.98
N TYR A 289 -8.12 -10.50 14.64
CA TYR A 289 -8.14 -9.31 13.80
C TYR A 289 -9.32 -8.37 14.03
N ASP A 290 -10.51 -8.92 14.26
CA ASP A 290 -11.75 -8.14 14.47
C ASP A 290 -11.66 -7.16 15.67
N ASN A 291 -10.72 -7.40 16.59
CA ASN A 291 -10.48 -6.55 17.76
C ASN A 291 -9.43 -5.47 17.52
N ILE A 292 -8.62 -5.57 16.45
CA ILE A 292 -7.52 -4.65 16.14
C ILE A 292 -7.84 -3.77 14.94
N LEU A 293 -8.32 -4.37 13.85
CA LEU A 293 -8.53 -3.71 12.56
C LEU A 293 -10.02 -3.46 12.33
N PRO A 294 -10.38 -2.44 11.51
CA PRO A 294 -11.75 -2.31 11.04
C PRO A 294 -12.23 -3.57 10.31
N TYR A 295 -13.52 -3.88 10.43
CA TYR A 295 -14.11 -5.11 9.90
C TYR A 295 -13.86 -5.33 8.39
N TYR A 296 -13.95 -4.28 7.58
CA TYR A 296 -13.68 -4.33 6.13
C TYR A 296 -12.26 -3.89 5.75
N HIS A 297 -11.30 -3.92 6.67
CA HIS A 297 -9.91 -3.64 6.33
C HIS A 297 -9.37 -4.68 5.32
N ALA A 298 -8.59 -4.25 4.33
CA ALA A 298 -8.16 -5.14 3.24
C ALA A 298 -7.27 -6.29 3.74
N TYR A 299 -6.42 -6.03 4.75
CA TYR A 299 -5.63 -7.09 5.38
C TYR A 299 -6.50 -8.20 6.00
N VAL A 300 -7.59 -7.84 6.67
CA VAL A 300 -8.56 -8.82 7.22
C VAL A 300 -9.20 -9.60 6.07
N SER A 301 -9.51 -8.93 4.96
CA SER A 301 -10.04 -9.57 3.76
C SER A 301 -9.07 -10.60 3.18
N LEU A 302 -7.76 -10.33 3.16
CA LEU A 302 -6.75 -11.32 2.75
C LEU A 302 -6.73 -12.56 3.65
N GLN A 303 -6.90 -12.37 4.96
CA GLN A 303 -6.91 -13.49 5.91
C GLN A 303 -8.17 -14.35 5.72
N HIS A 304 -9.32 -13.74 5.39
CA HIS A 304 -10.51 -14.46 4.96
C HIS A 304 -10.29 -15.26 3.67
N ILE A 305 -9.56 -14.70 2.69
CA ILE A 305 -9.18 -15.45 1.47
C ILE A 305 -8.31 -16.66 1.81
N LYS A 306 -7.30 -16.50 2.68
CA LYS A 306 -6.43 -17.60 3.11
C LYS A 306 -7.25 -18.69 3.84
N HIS A 307 -8.13 -18.28 4.75
CA HIS A 307 -9.03 -19.18 5.46
C HIS A 307 -9.93 -19.97 4.51
N LEU A 308 -10.60 -19.30 3.55
CA LEU A 308 -11.43 -19.96 2.56
C LEU A 308 -10.66 -20.97 1.70
N LYS A 309 -9.43 -20.64 1.28
CA LYS A 309 -8.57 -21.57 0.53
C LYS A 309 -8.25 -22.83 1.35
N LEU A 310 -7.98 -22.67 2.64
CA LEU A 310 -7.77 -23.81 3.54
C LEU A 310 -9.05 -24.64 3.71
N GLU A 311 -10.21 -24.00 3.80
CA GLU A 311 -11.48 -24.74 3.89
C GLU A 311 -11.75 -25.56 2.62
N LEU A 312 -11.48 -25.00 1.44
CA LEU A 312 -11.62 -25.70 0.16
C LEU A 312 -10.69 -26.92 0.07
N LEU A 313 -9.45 -26.81 0.54
CA LEU A 313 -8.51 -27.93 0.63
C LEU A 313 -9.00 -29.03 1.58
N LEU A 314 -9.85 -28.68 2.54
CA LEU A 314 -10.45 -29.57 3.54
C LEU A 314 -11.93 -29.88 3.24
N SER A 315 -12.38 -29.69 1.99
CA SER A 315 -13.80 -29.80 1.60
C SER A 315 -14.42 -31.19 1.81
N GLU A 316 -13.61 -32.25 1.98
CA GLU A 316 -14.12 -33.58 2.37
C GLU A 316 -14.53 -33.65 3.85
N THR A 317 -13.99 -32.75 4.68
CA THR A 317 -14.23 -32.71 6.14
C THR A 317 -15.13 -31.56 6.57
N ILE A 318 -15.16 -30.48 5.80
CA ILE A 318 -15.95 -29.28 6.08
C ILE A 318 -17.26 -29.36 5.31
N SER A 319 -18.38 -29.07 5.98
CA SER A 319 -19.68 -29.17 5.33
C SER A 319 -19.87 -28.09 4.26
N ASP A 320 -20.57 -28.46 3.19
CA ASP A 320 -20.91 -27.54 2.09
C ASP A 320 -21.61 -26.26 2.57
N ILE A 321 -22.43 -26.36 3.62
CA ILE A 321 -23.16 -25.23 4.20
C ILE A 321 -22.17 -24.20 4.80
N ILE A 322 -21.17 -24.68 5.54
CA ILE A 322 -20.13 -23.82 6.11
C ILE A 322 -19.35 -23.15 4.97
N LEU A 323 -18.91 -23.94 3.98
CA LEU A 323 -18.11 -23.42 2.89
C LEU A 323 -18.86 -22.35 2.08
N GLN A 324 -20.12 -22.60 1.72
CA GLN A 324 -20.95 -21.61 1.01
C GLN A 324 -21.13 -20.32 1.82
N SER A 325 -21.26 -20.42 3.14
CA SER A 325 -21.33 -19.26 4.03
C SER A 325 -20.01 -18.47 4.03
N THR A 326 -18.88 -19.16 4.21
CA THR A 326 -17.54 -18.54 4.17
C THR A 326 -17.26 -17.88 2.83
N MET A 327 -17.63 -18.54 1.73
CA MET A 327 -17.47 -18.02 0.36
C MET A 327 -18.26 -16.73 0.16
N LYS A 328 -19.53 -16.69 0.59
CA LYS A 328 -20.36 -15.48 0.51
C LYS A 328 -19.77 -14.35 1.33
N ASN A 329 -19.41 -14.62 2.58
CA ASN A 329 -18.83 -13.61 3.48
C ASN A 329 -17.48 -13.09 2.96
N THR A 330 -16.61 -13.97 2.48
CA THR A 330 -15.30 -13.61 1.91
C THR A 330 -15.47 -12.77 0.65
N HIS A 331 -16.36 -13.15 -0.27
CA HIS A 331 -16.62 -12.36 -1.47
C HIS A 331 -17.14 -10.96 -1.12
N GLU A 332 -18.13 -10.84 -0.23
CA GLU A 332 -18.68 -9.56 0.21
C GLU A 332 -17.59 -8.67 0.84
N ARG A 333 -16.78 -9.22 1.75
CA ARG A 333 -15.70 -8.48 2.41
C ARG A 333 -14.68 -7.95 1.40
N VAL A 334 -14.22 -8.80 0.49
CA VAL A 334 -13.21 -8.44 -0.54
C VAL A 334 -13.80 -7.43 -1.52
N GLN A 335 -15.07 -7.57 -1.90
CA GLN A 335 -15.75 -6.62 -2.78
C GLN A 335 -15.89 -5.24 -2.14
N ILE A 336 -16.26 -5.16 -0.86
CA ILE A 336 -16.36 -3.89 -0.12
C ILE A 336 -14.97 -3.28 0.03
N SER A 337 -14.02 -4.07 0.53
CA SER A 337 -12.70 -3.56 0.88
C SER A 337 -11.90 -3.19 -0.34
N MET A 338 -11.92 -3.98 -1.43
CA MET A 338 -11.06 -3.84 -2.63
C MET A 338 -11.77 -3.33 -3.88
N GLY A 339 -13.08 -3.53 -3.98
CA GLY A 339 -13.87 -3.17 -5.14
C GLY A 339 -14.13 -4.31 -6.11
N GLU A 340 -15.20 -4.15 -6.88
CA GLU A 340 -15.75 -5.13 -7.81
C GLU A 340 -14.73 -5.61 -8.87
N ASN A 341 -13.97 -4.67 -9.42
CA ASN A 341 -13.05 -4.91 -10.53
C ASN A 341 -11.65 -5.34 -10.08
N HIS A 342 -11.41 -5.46 -8.76
CA HIS A 342 -10.11 -5.82 -8.24
C HIS A 342 -9.75 -7.29 -8.56
N PRO A 343 -8.49 -7.61 -8.91
CA PRO A 343 -8.10 -8.98 -9.26
C PRO A 343 -8.44 -10.03 -8.19
N LEU A 344 -8.31 -9.68 -6.91
CA LEU A 344 -8.68 -10.58 -5.81
C LEU A 344 -10.20 -10.83 -5.76
N THR A 345 -11.03 -9.80 -5.93
CA THR A 345 -12.49 -9.93 -5.99
C THR A 345 -12.92 -10.85 -7.13
N GLN A 346 -12.35 -10.65 -8.32
CA GLN A 346 -12.61 -11.50 -9.48
C GLN A 346 -12.12 -12.94 -9.27
N GLY A 347 -10.96 -13.12 -8.63
CA GLY A 347 -10.41 -14.43 -8.30
C GLY A 347 -11.34 -15.21 -7.36
N ILE A 348 -11.84 -14.57 -6.31
CA ILE A 348 -12.80 -15.18 -5.38
C ILE A 348 -14.13 -15.48 -6.07
N ARG A 349 -14.64 -14.59 -6.92
CA ARG A 349 -15.87 -14.87 -7.69
C ARG A 349 -15.73 -16.13 -8.53
N LYS A 350 -14.63 -16.26 -9.28
CA LYS A 350 -14.36 -17.45 -10.11
C LYS A 350 -14.25 -18.71 -9.26
N LEU A 351 -13.53 -18.64 -8.14
CA LEU A 351 -13.44 -19.74 -7.18
C LEU A 351 -14.82 -20.16 -6.67
N CYS A 352 -15.69 -19.18 -6.41
CA CYS A 352 -17.06 -19.41 -5.98
C CYS A 352 -17.94 -20.08 -7.03
N GLU A 353 -17.81 -19.67 -8.29
CA GLU A 353 -18.52 -20.26 -9.41
C GLU A 353 -18.07 -21.69 -9.70
N GLN A 354 -16.76 -21.94 -9.64
CA GLN A 354 -16.18 -23.28 -9.82
C GLN A 354 -16.70 -24.27 -8.79
N TYR A 355 -16.68 -23.90 -7.50
CA TYR A 355 -17.19 -24.77 -6.45
C TYR A 355 -18.69 -25.10 -6.59
N LYS A 356 -19.51 -24.10 -6.93
CA LYS A 356 -20.95 -24.31 -7.18
C LYS A 356 -21.19 -25.29 -8.33
N LEU A 357 -20.39 -25.22 -9.37
CA LEU A 357 -20.47 -26.15 -10.49
C LEU A 357 -20.12 -27.57 -10.04
N GLU A 358 -19.02 -27.76 -9.29
CA GLU A 358 -18.61 -29.06 -8.76
C GLU A 358 -19.69 -29.69 -7.86
N MET A 359 -20.30 -28.91 -6.97
CA MET A 359 -21.42 -29.36 -6.15
C MET A 359 -22.61 -29.81 -6.99
N SER A 360 -22.97 -29.05 -8.02
CA SER A 360 -24.09 -29.40 -8.90
C SER A 360 -23.83 -30.72 -9.65
N ILE A 361 -22.57 -31.01 -9.98
CA ILE A 361 -22.16 -32.26 -10.63
C ILE A 361 -22.25 -33.41 -9.63
N LYS A 362 -21.71 -33.25 -8.40
CA LYS A 362 -21.82 -34.26 -7.33
C LYS A 362 -23.27 -34.63 -7.06
N GLN A 363 -24.16 -33.64 -6.98
CA GLN A 363 -25.57 -33.88 -6.70
C GLN A 363 -26.29 -34.60 -7.86
N ARG A 364 -25.86 -34.40 -9.11
CA ARG A 364 -26.36 -35.13 -10.29
C ARG A 364 -25.81 -36.55 -10.43
N GLN A 365 -24.71 -36.88 -9.75
CA GLN A 365 -24.14 -38.23 -9.76
C GLN A 365 -24.72 -39.12 -8.64
N ILE A 366 -25.33 -38.50 -7.62
CA ILE A 366 -25.96 -39.19 -6.47
C ILE A 366 -27.45 -39.46 -6.72
N ASN A 367 -28.08 -38.66 -7.60
CA ASN A 367 -29.46 -38.87 -8.10
C ASN A 367 -29.44 -39.67 -9.41
#